data_AF-A0A7C6N8J0-F1
#
_entry.id   AF-A0A7C6N8J0-F1
#
_cell.length_a   1.000
_cell.length_b   1.000
_cell.length_c   1.000
_cell.angle_alpha   90.00
_cell.angle_beta   90.00
_cell.angle_gamma   90.00
#
_symmetry.space_group_name_H-M   'P 1'
#
loop_
_entity.id
_entity.type
_entity.pdbx_description
1 polymer ?
#
loop_
_entity_poly.entity_id
_entity_poly.type
_entity_poly.pdbx_seq_one_letter_code
_entity_poly.pdbx_strand_id
1 'polypeptide(L)'
;MSPLEFFTAAPGFLLRSVLLGLFAAGLAWHLNKCLGRLPGATPARLAPLVEEAAKTVPAALFAADIFSVHFVFGLAEGAWEFGSGRRNGFYAGLWAVVTHSVFGFITVFVLQTCGSLAPALAAACLSHAVWNHVVFRYLKTAPKTGAEE
;
A
#
# COMPACT_ATOMS: atom_id res chain seq x y z
N MET A 1 26.21 -20.55 4.03
CA MET A 1 26.10 -19.20 4.62
C MET A 1 26.31 -19.34 6.11
N SER A 2 27.26 -18.62 6.70
CA SER A 2 27.46 -18.68 8.15
C SER A 2 26.40 -17.82 8.86
N PRO A 3 26.01 -18.13 10.11
CA PRO A 3 25.06 -17.31 10.88
C PRO A 3 25.51 -15.85 11.01
N LEU A 4 26.82 -15.59 11.08
CA LEU A 4 27.38 -14.24 11.18
C LEU A 4 27.22 -13.42 9.89
N GLU A 5 27.27 -14.05 8.71
CA GLU A 5 27.01 -13.38 7.42
C GLU A 5 25.52 -13.03 7.24
N PHE A 6 24.62 -13.83 7.83
CA PHE A 6 23.19 -13.53 7.82
C PHE A 6 22.89 -12.25 8.63
N PHE A 7 23.48 -12.10 9.82
CA PHE A 7 23.28 -10.92 10.68
C PHE A 7 23.93 -9.63 10.15
N THR A 8 24.97 -9.70 9.32
CA THR A 8 25.60 -8.52 8.71
C THR A 8 24.93 -8.09 7.40
N ALA A 9 24.26 -9.01 6.68
CA ALA A 9 23.51 -8.70 5.46
C ALA A 9 22.05 -8.27 5.73
N ALA A 10 21.42 -8.81 6.78
CA ALA A 10 20.04 -8.47 7.19
C ALA A 10 19.76 -6.97 7.40
N PRO A 11 20.67 -6.15 7.97
CA PRO A 11 20.44 -4.72 8.18
C PRO A 11 20.29 -3.96 6.86
N GLY A 12 21.08 -4.34 5.84
CA GLY A 12 21.08 -3.63 4.55
C GLY A 12 19.82 -3.89 3.73
N PHE A 13 19.25 -5.08 3.81
CA PHE A 13 17.99 -5.42 3.13
C PHE A 13 16.78 -4.78 3.81
N LEU A 14 16.74 -4.82 5.14
CA LEU A 14 15.69 -4.17 5.92
C LEU A 14 15.73 -2.65 5.76
N LEU A 15 16.92 -2.03 5.86
CA LEU A 15 17.08 -0.60 5.68
C LEU A 15 16.59 -0.13 4.31
N ARG A 16 16.97 -0.83 3.24
CA ARG A 16 16.47 -0.52 1.88
C ARG A 16 14.96 -0.60 1.79
N SER A 17 14.36 -1.62 2.39
CA SER A 17 12.91 -1.83 2.37
C SER A 17 12.17 -0.74 3.15
N VAL A 18 12.72 -0.30 4.29
CA VAL A 18 12.17 0.84 5.05
C VAL A 18 12.27 2.14 4.26
N LEU A 19 13.45 2.45 3.71
CA LEU A 19 13.65 3.67 2.92
C LEU A 19 12.73 3.71 1.70
N LEU A 20 12.62 2.60 0.96
CA LEU A 20 11.75 2.51 -0.21
C LEU A 20 10.26 2.47 0.13
N GLY A 21 9.87 1.89 1.26
CA GLY A 21 8.49 1.95 1.75
C GLY A 21 8.05 3.38 2.07
N LEU A 22 8.90 4.13 2.77
CA LEU A 22 8.65 5.55 3.07
C LEU A 22 8.68 6.42 1.80
N PHE A 23 9.63 6.16 0.89
CA PHE A 23 9.67 6.81 -0.42
C PHE A 23 8.40 6.54 -1.21
N ALA A 24 7.94 5.29 -1.26
CA ALA A 24 6.72 4.90 -1.95
C ALA A 24 5.50 5.61 -1.35
N ALA A 25 5.40 5.70 -0.02
CA ALA A 25 4.31 6.43 0.65
C ALA A 25 4.31 7.92 0.26
N GLY A 26 5.47 8.58 0.29
CA GLY A 26 5.60 9.98 -0.12
C GLY A 26 5.29 10.21 -1.60
N LEU A 27 5.78 9.34 -2.47
CA LEU A 27 5.53 9.39 -3.91
C LEU A 27 4.06 9.17 -4.24
N ALA A 28 3.45 8.13 -3.66
CA ALA A 28 2.02 7.84 -3.82
C ALA A 28 1.16 9.00 -3.34
N TRP A 29 1.47 9.58 -2.16
CA TRP A 29 0.76 10.76 -1.67
C TRP A 29 0.83 11.93 -2.66
N HIS A 30 2.01 12.22 -3.21
CA HIS A 30 2.18 13.30 -4.18
C HIS A 30 1.41 13.03 -5.48
N LEU A 31 1.53 11.82 -6.03
CA LEU A 31 0.85 11.43 -7.27
C LEU A 31 -0.66 11.38 -7.09
N ASN A 32 -1.16 10.84 -5.97
CA ASN A 32 -2.59 10.82 -5.65
C ASN A 32 -3.14 12.24 -5.46
N LYS A 33 -2.35 13.17 -4.91
CA LYS A 33 -2.73 14.59 -4.82
C LYS A 33 -2.88 15.23 -6.21
N CYS A 34 -2.03 14.86 -7.16
CA CYS A 34 -2.16 15.26 -8.56
C CYS A 34 -3.39 14.61 -9.22
N LEU A 35 -3.60 13.31 -9.00
CA LEU A 35 -4.78 12.58 -9.49
C LEU A 35 -6.09 13.18 -8.98
N GLY A 36 -6.12 13.68 -7.73
CA GLY A 36 -7.29 14.33 -7.14
C GLY A 36 -7.80 15.56 -7.89
N ARG A 37 -7.03 16.08 -8.86
CA ARG A 37 -7.47 17.16 -9.77
C ARG A 37 -8.32 16.66 -10.94
N LEU A 38 -8.39 15.34 -11.15
CA LEU A 38 -9.20 14.73 -12.21
C LEU A 38 -10.67 14.63 -11.78
N PRO A 39 -11.61 14.73 -12.74
CA PRO A 39 -13.03 14.71 -12.41
C PRO A 39 -13.54 13.30 -12.05
N GLY A 40 -14.59 13.29 -11.24
CA GLY A 40 -15.41 12.12 -10.94
C GLY A 40 -14.67 11.02 -10.16
N ALA A 41 -14.98 9.76 -10.48
CA ALA A 41 -14.42 8.59 -9.80
C ALA A 41 -13.00 8.20 -10.29
N THR A 42 -12.43 8.96 -11.24
CA THR A 42 -11.12 8.69 -11.85
C THR A 42 -10.00 8.56 -10.83
N PRO A 43 -9.86 9.46 -9.82
CA PRO A 43 -8.78 9.36 -8.84
C PRO A 43 -8.86 8.05 -8.05
N ALA A 44 -10.06 7.63 -7.63
CA ALA A 44 -10.25 6.39 -6.89
C ALA A 44 -9.96 5.12 -7.71
N ARG A 45 -10.11 5.18 -9.05
CA ARG A 45 -9.80 4.06 -9.95
C ARG A 45 -8.31 3.95 -10.27
N LEU A 46 -7.61 5.07 -10.30
CA LEU A 46 -6.18 5.12 -10.66
C LEU A 46 -5.24 5.04 -9.45
N ALA A 47 -5.69 5.45 -8.26
CA ALA A 47 -4.88 5.40 -7.05
C ALA A 47 -4.28 4.00 -6.77
N PRO A 48 -5.02 2.88 -6.88
CA PRO A 48 -4.43 1.55 -6.68
C PRO A 48 -3.24 1.26 -7.61
N LEU A 49 -3.34 1.63 -8.89
CA LEU A 49 -2.25 1.43 -9.85
C LEU A 49 -1.01 2.25 -9.46
N VAL A 50 -1.21 3.51 -9.10
CA VAL A 50 -0.13 4.41 -8.67
C VAL A 50 0.56 3.89 -7.43
N GLU A 51 -0.22 3.46 -6.43
CA GLU A 51 0.31 2.99 -5.16
C GLU A 51 1.07 1.67 -5.30
N GLU A 52 0.49 0.67 -5.96
CA GLU A 52 1.15 -0.63 -6.14
C GLU A 52 2.41 -0.50 -7.01
N ALA A 53 2.40 0.36 -8.03
CA ALA A 53 3.58 0.62 -8.85
C ALA A 53 4.68 1.33 -8.03
N ALA A 54 4.32 2.33 -7.22
CA ALA A 54 5.26 3.07 -6.37
C ALA A 54 5.93 2.18 -5.33
N LYS A 55 5.24 1.15 -4.81
CA LYS A 55 5.82 0.16 -3.90
C LYS A 55 6.69 -0.86 -4.64
N THR A 56 6.14 -1.46 -5.70
CA THR A 56 6.68 -2.67 -6.30
C THR A 56 7.86 -2.41 -7.24
N VAL A 57 7.76 -1.39 -8.10
CA VAL A 57 8.79 -1.14 -9.13
C VAL A 57 10.11 -0.70 -8.50
N PRO A 58 10.18 0.29 -7.60
CA PRO A 58 11.43 0.63 -6.93
C PRO A 58 11.98 -0.54 -6.10
N ALA A 59 11.13 -1.28 -5.38
CA ALA A 59 11.58 -2.44 -4.61
C ALA A 59 12.28 -3.48 -5.51
N ALA A 60 11.72 -3.77 -6.68
CA ALA A 60 12.33 -4.68 -7.65
C ALA A 60 13.65 -4.13 -8.23
N LEU A 61 13.69 -2.85 -8.61
CA LEU A 61 14.88 -2.21 -9.20
C LEU A 61 16.07 -2.13 -8.23
N PHE A 62 15.80 -1.92 -6.94
CA PHE A 62 16.83 -1.77 -5.91
C PHE A 62 17.05 -3.05 -5.08
N ALA A 63 16.48 -4.17 -5.52
CA ALA A 63 16.56 -5.47 -4.85
C ALA A 63 16.22 -5.41 -3.34
N ALA A 64 15.13 -4.70 -3.02
CA ALA A 64 14.57 -4.63 -1.68
C ALA A 64 13.44 -5.66 -1.50
N ASP A 65 13.07 -5.92 -0.25
CA ASP A 65 11.99 -6.83 0.06
C ASP A 65 10.65 -6.23 -0.34
N ILE A 66 10.00 -6.79 -1.36
CA ILE A 66 8.72 -6.27 -1.83
C ILE A 66 7.67 -6.33 -0.71
N PHE A 67 7.63 -7.41 0.08
CA PHE A 67 6.68 -7.53 1.19
C PHE A 67 6.91 -6.44 2.24
N SER A 68 8.15 -6.27 2.72
CA SER A 68 8.46 -5.27 3.74
C SER A 68 8.23 -3.84 3.24
N VAL A 69 8.46 -3.55 1.96
CA VAL A 69 8.11 -2.24 1.36
C VAL A 69 6.61 -1.97 1.47
N HIS A 70 5.77 -2.97 1.17
CA HIS A 70 4.31 -2.82 1.31
C HIS A 70 3.88 -2.70 2.78
N PHE A 71 4.49 -3.49 3.66
CA PHE A 71 4.24 -3.39 5.09
C PHE A 71 4.58 -2.00 5.64
N VAL A 72 5.75 -1.45 5.30
CA VAL A 72 6.17 -0.10 5.71
C VAL A 72 5.26 0.98 5.09
N PHE A 73 4.85 0.83 3.84
CA PHE A 73 3.84 1.71 3.24
C PHE A 73 2.55 1.70 4.05
N GLY A 74 2.05 0.51 4.42
CA GLY A 74 0.86 0.34 5.24
C GLY A 74 1.02 0.94 6.64
N LEU A 75 2.21 0.87 7.24
CA LEU A 75 2.50 1.56 8.50
C LEU A 75 2.45 3.08 8.35
N ALA A 76 2.99 3.62 7.26
CA ALA A 76 2.97 5.06 7.00
C ALA A 76 1.54 5.58 6.80
N GLU A 77 0.73 4.88 6.01
CA GLU A 77 -0.70 5.21 5.86
C GLU A 77 -1.47 5.00 7.18
N GLY A 78 -1.17 3.93 7.91
CA GLY A 78 -1.79 3.63 9.19
C GLY A 78 -1.55 4.72 10.23
N ALA A 79 -0.31 5.23 10.31
CA ALA A 79 0.05 6.36 11.16
C ALA A 79 -0.68 7.65 10.74
N TRP A 80 -0.83 7.88 9.44
CA TRP A 80 -1.59 9.01 8.92
C TRP A 80 -3.08 8.93 9.27
N GLU A 81 -3.73 7.77 9.07
CA GLU A 81 -5.14 7.57 9.43
C GLU A 81 -5.38 7.72 10.94
N PHE A 82 -4.46 7.21 11.77
CA PHE A 82 -4.51 7.41 13.22
C PHE A 82 -4.40 8.89 13.60
N GLY A 83 -3.44 9.62 13.02
CA GLY A 83 -3.21 11.05 13.29
C GLY A 83 -4.26 11.99 12.67
N SER A 84 -5.13 11.50 11.78
CA SER A 84 -6.11 12.31 11.05
C SER A 84 -7.30 12.82 11.88
N GLY A 85 -7.48 12.32 13.11
CA GLY A 85 -8.59 12.70 13.99
C GLY A 85 -9.97 12.19 13.55
N ARG A 86 -10.04 11.32 12.54
CA ARG A 86 -11.31 10.72 12.08
C ARG A 86 -11.87 9.76 13.13
N ARG A 87 -13.21 9.71 13.25
CA ARG A 87 -13.94 8.86 14.22
C ARG A 87 -13.47 7.39 14.27
N ASN A 88 -13.07 6.83 13.12
CA ASN A 88 -12.60 5.45 12.99
C ASN A 88 -11.11 5.36 12.57
N GLY A 89 -10.32 6.41 12.81
CA GLY A 89 -8.93 6.51 12.34
C GLY A 89 -8.03 5.37 12.82
N PHE A 90 -8.21 4.89 14.05
CA PHE A 90 -7.48 3.73 14.57
C PHE A 90 -7.75 2.45 13.76
N TYR A 91 -9.03 2.11 13.55
CA TYR A 91 -9.40 0.93 12.78
C TYR A 91 -9.04 1.07 11.29
N ALA A 92 -9.22 2.26 10.72
CA ALA A 92 -8.79 2.56 9.35
C ALA A 92 -7.28 2.35 9.21
N GLY A 93 -6.49 2.80 10.19
CA GLY A 93 -5.05 2.62 10.18
C GLY A 93 -4.62 1.17 10.34
N LEU A 94 -5.28 0.40 11.21
CA LEU A 94 -5.03 -1.04 11.34
C LEU A 94 -5.34 -1.78 10.02
N TRP A 95 -6.46 -1.45 9.39
CA TRP A 95 -6.82 -2.02 8.09
C TRP A 95 -5.82 -1.65 7.01
N ALA A 96 -5.29 -0.42 6.98
CA ALA A 96 -4.24 -0.04 6.04
C ALA A 96 -3.01 -0.96 6.15
N VAL A 97 -2.51 -1.20 7.37
CA VAL A 97 -1.37 -2.10 7.59
C VAL A 97 -1.69 -3.52 7.10
N VAL A 98 -2.86 -4.05 7.48
CA VAL A 98 -3.27 -5.41 7.11
C VAL A 98 -3.42 -5.55 5.59
N THR A 99 -4.15 -4.66 4.93
CA THR A 99 -4.44 -4.79 3.50
C THR A 99 -3.20 -4.59 2.65
N HIS A 100 -2.33 -3.64 2.98
CA HIS A 100 -1.08 -3.48 2.24
C HIS A 100 -0.14 -4.67 2.45
N SER A 101 -0.11 -5.28 3.63
CA SER A 101 0.63 -6.53 3.86
C SER A 101 0.10 -7.67 2.99
N VAL A 102 -1.23 -7.78 2.86
CA VAL A 102 -1.87 -8.78 1.98
C VAL A 102 -1.52 -8.51 0.52
N PHE A 103 -1.54 -7.25 0.06
CA PHE A 103 -1.13 -6.93 -1.31
C PHE A 103 0.35 -7.24 -1.55
N GLY A 104 1.23 -6.92 -0.60
CA GLY A 104 2.65 -7.28 -0.67
C GLY A 104 2.86 -8.80 -0.74
N PHE A 105 2.10 -9.58 0.03
CA PHE A 105 2.11 -11.04 -0.04
C PHE A 105 1.65 -11.55 -1.41
N ILE A 106 0.55 -11.02 -1.95
CA ILE A 106 0.05 -11.37 -3.29
C ILE A 106 1.11 -11.06 -4.35
N THR A 107 1.75 -9.89 -4.29
CA THR A 107 2.82 -9.49 -5.21
C THR A 107 3.97 -10.50 -5.18
N VAL A 108 4.47 -10.83 -3.98
CA VAL A 108 5.58 -11.79 -3.82
C VAL A 108 5.18 -13.18 -4.31
N PHE A 109 3.99 -13.67 -3.93
CA PHE A 109 3.50 -14.99 -4.34
C PHE A 109 3.39 -15.12 -5.86
N VAL A 110 2.78 -14.13 -6.52
CA VAL A 110 2.64 -14.13 -7.98
C VAL A 110 4.00 -13.95 -8.67
N LEU A 111 4.88 -13.10 -8.14
CA LEU A 111 6.23 -12.93 -8.68
C LEU A 111 7.02 -14.24 -8.62
N GLN A 112 6.95 -14.97 -7.51
CA GLN A 112 7.61 -16.27 -7.35
C GLN A 112 7.00 -17.35 -8.25
N THR A 113 5.68 -17.33 -8.44
CA THR A 113 4.97 -18.33 -9.25
C THR A 113 5.17 -18.10 -10.76
N CYS A 114 5.12 -16.85 -11.20
CA CYS A 114 5.18 -16.49 -12.63
C CYS A 114 6.57 -16.07 -13.11
N GLY A 115 7.50 -15.75 -12.20
CA GLY A 115 8.84 -15.25 -12.53
C GLY A 115 8.85 -13.86 -13.20
N SER A 116 7.72 -13.14 -13.19
CA SER A 116 7.56 -11.87 -13.91
C SER A 116 6.89 -10.82 -13.04
N LEU A 117 7.41 -9.59 -13.11
CA LEU A 117 6.90 -8.45 -12.34
C LEU A 117 5.54 -7.96 -12.86
N ALA A 118 5.27 -8.10 -14.15
CA ALA A 118 4.03 -7.64 -14.76
C ALA A 118 2.76 -8.33 -14.18
N PRO A 119 2.66 -9.68 -14.13
CA PRO A 119 1.53 -10.35 -13.51
C PRO A 119 1.44 -10.09 -12.00
N ALA A 120 2.58 -9.95 -11.31
CA ALA A 120 2.62 -9.63 -9.90
C ALA A 120 2.00 -8.26 -9.60
N LEU A 121 2.43 -7.24 -10.35
CA LEU A 121 1.87 -5.89 -10.25
C LEU A 121 0.39 -5.86 -10.63
N ALA A 122 -0.01 -6.57 -11.68
CA ALA A 122 -1.41 -6.66 -12.08
C ALA A 122 -2.29 -7.29 -10.98
N ALA A 123 -1.84 -8.37 -10.35
CA ALA A 123 -2.57 -9.04 -9.27
C ALA A 123 -2.76 -8.13 -8.05
N ALA A 124 -1.71 -7.41 -7.64
CA ALA A 124 -1.80 -6.45 -6.54
C ALA A 124 -2.71 -5.26 -6.89
N CYS A 125 -2.58 -4.68 -8.08
CA CYS A 125 -3.43 -3.58 -8.54
C CYS A 125 -4.91 -3.97 -8.53
N LEU A 126 -5.25 -5.17 -9.03
CA LEU A 126 -6.62 -5.66 -9.05
C LEU A 126 -7.15 -5.91 -7.64
N SER A 127 -6.36 -6.56 -6.78
CA SER A 127 -6.72 -6.80 -5.37
C SER A 127 -6.97 -5.50 -4.63
N HIS A 128 -6.11 -4.51 -4.83
CA HIS A 128 -6.24 -3.19 -4.23
C HIS A 128 -7.43 -2.41 -4.81
N ALA A 129 -7.65 -2.46 -6.12
CA ALA A 129 -8.83 -1.84 -6.73
C ALA A 129 -10.15 -2.42 -6.18
N VAL A 130 -10.20 -3.74 -5.95
CA VAL A 130 -11.34 -4.40 -5.30
C VAL A 130 -11.52 -3.90 -3.87
N TRP A 131 -10.45 -3.86 -3.08
CA TRP A 131 -10.51 -3.33 -1.71
C TRP A 131 -10.99 -1.87 -1.68
N ASN A 132 -10.44 -1.03 -2.56
CA ASN A 132 -10.82 0.37 -2.65
C ASN A 132 -12.30 0.53 -3.02
N HIS A 133 -12.81 -0.31 -3.94
CA HIS A 133 -14.24 -0.36 -4.24
C HIS A 133 -15.08 -0.72 -3.02
N VAL A 134 -14.67 -1.71 -2.23
CA VAL A 134 -15.36 -2.11 -1.00
C VAL A 134 -15.40 -0.97 0.01
N VAL A 135 -14.26 -0.31 0.26
CA VAL A 135 -14.16 0.81 1.19
C VAL A 135 -15.09 1.97 0.77
N PHE A 136 -15.03 2.38 -0.50
CA PHE A 136 -15.84 3.50 -0.98
C PHE A 136 -17.34 3.19 -1.02
N ARG A 137 -17.73 1.95 -1.32
CA ARG A 137 -19.14 1.58 -1.49
C ARG A 137 -19.84 1.18 -0.19
N TYR A 138 -19.12 0.58 0.76
CA TYR A 138 -19.72 -0.01 1.95
C TYR A 138 -19.24 0.58 3.27
N LEU A 139 -18.06 1.21 3.32
CA LEU A 139 -17.46 1.66 4.59
C LEU A 139 -17.43 3.18 4.76
N LYS A 140 -17.39 3.97 3.67
CA LYS A 140 -17.49 5.44 3.72
C LYS A 140 -18.93 5.97 3.67
N THR A 141 -19.87 5.16 3.20
CA THR A 141 -21.32 5.47 3.16
C THR A 141 -22.00 5.07 4.48
N ALA A 142 -21.71 5.81 5.56
CA ALA A 142 -22.68 5.92 6.64
C ALA A 142 -23.67 7.02 6.24
N PRO A 143 -24.99 6.76 6.15
CA PRO A 143 -25.95 7.85 6.06
C PRO A 143 -25.82 8.72 7.30
N LYS A 144 -25.99 10.04 7.14
CA LYS A 144 -26.38 10.90 8.26
C LYS A 144 -27.78 10.46 8.70
N THR A 145 -27.88 9.42 9.52
CA THR A 145 -29.11 9.13 10.25
C THR A 145 -29.19 10.09 11.42
N GLY A 146 -30.23 10.92 11.45
CA GLY A 146 -30.67 11.64 12.63
C GLY A 146 -30.14 13.07 12.77
N ALA A 147 -30.81 14.02 12.11
CA ALA A 147 -31.28 15.21 12.78
C ALA A 147 -32.73 15.39 12.31
N GLU A 148 -33.61 14.65 12.99
CA GLU A 148 -35.05 14.87 13.01
C GLU A 148 -35.34 16.17 13.79
N GLU A 149 -36.36 16.88 13.28
CA GLU A 149 -37.19 17.93 13.90
C GLU A 149 -36.60 19.34 14.14
#